data_AF-T1ATD7-F1
#
_entry.id   AF-T1ATD7-F1
#
_cell.length_a   1.000
_cell.length_b   1.000
_cell.length_c   1.000
_cell.angle_alpha   90.00
_cell.angle_beta   90.00
_cell.angle_gamma   90.00
#
_symmetry.space_group_name_H-M   'P 1'
#
loop_
_entity.id
_entity.type
_entity.pdbx_description
1 polymer ?
#
loop_
_entity_poly.entity_id
_entity_poly.type
_entity_poly.pdbx_seq_one_letter_code
_entity_poly.pdbx_strand_id
1 'polypeptide(L)'
;RQRERIRLFEHGARFECRDGATHEIDTLAGLACGLRWPEQWGVSTAMREPADFFDVKGDPAGAVRRAFAAGLLALRAADPSMPASGDAVRG
;
A
#
# COMPACT_ATOMS: atom_id res chain seq x y z
N ARG A 1 7.08 -20.78 4.04
CA ARG A 1 8.09 -20.11 3.17
C ARG A 1 7.81 -18.62 3.18
N GLN A 2 8.76 -17.80 3.61
CA GLN A 2 8.65 -16.34 3.56
C GLN A 2 8.81 -15.86 2.10
N ARG A 3 8.07 -14.83 1.69
CA ARG A 3 8.18 -14.23 0.35
C ARG A 3 8.94 -12.91 0.45
N GLU A 4 9.96 -12.76 -0.38
CA GLU A 4 10.83 -11.56 -0.39
C GLU A 4 10.21 -10.35 -1.10
N ARG A 5 9.07 -10.55 -1.77
CA ARG A 5 8.35 -9.51 -2.50
C ARG A 5 6.86 -9.74 -2.40
N ILE A 6 6.14 -8.75 -1.86
CA ILE A 6 4.68 -8.77 -1.72
C ILE A 6 4.11 -7.52 -2.38
N ARG A 7 3.08 -7.73 -3.20
CA ARG A 7 2.27 -6.68 -3.84
C ARG A 7 0.81 -7.11 -3.69
N LEU A 8 0.04 -6.41 -2.87
CA LEU A 8 -1.38 -6.71 -2.62
C LEU A 8 -2.21 -5.46 -2.89
N PHE A 9 -3.45 -5.66 -3.31
CA PHE A 9 -4.46 -4.62 -3.41
C PHE A 9 -5.79 -5.18 -2.92
N GLU A 10 -6.61 -4.31 -2.35
CA GLU A 10 -7.97 -4.64 -1.92
C GLU A 10 -8.91 -3.48 -2.26
N HIS A 11 -10.16 -3.82 -2.59
CA HIS A 11 -11.24 -2.87 -2.83
C HIS A 11 -12.36 -3.17 -1.84
N GLY A 12 -12.81 -2.15 -1.10
CA GLY A 12 -13.91 -2.30 -0.16
C GLY A 12 -14.28 -0.99 0.53
N ALA A 13 -15.35 -1.03 1.31
CA ALA A 13 -15.78 0.09 2.11
C ALA A 13 -14.92 0.22 3.38
N ARG A 14 -14.48 1.44 3.69
CA ARG A 14 -13.99 1.80 5.03
C ARG A 14 -15.02 2.68 5.73
N PHE A 15 -15.14 2.54 7.03
CA PHE A 15 -16.11 3.29 7.83
C PHE A 15 -15.37 4.27 8.74
N GLU A 16 -15.75 5.54 8.68
CA GLU A 16 -15.23 6.59 9.55
C GLU A 16 -16.35 7.18 10.41
N CYS A 17 -16.12 7.29 11.71
CA CYS A 17 -16.99 8.07 12.58
C CYS A 17 -16.51 9.52 12.59
N ARG A 18 -17.33 10.42 12.03
CA ARG A 18 -17.06 11.86 12.02
C ARG A 18 -18.34 12.63 12.32
N ASP A 19 -18.25 13.60 13.23
CA ASP A 19 -19.37 14.47 13.64
C ASP A 19 -20.59 13.68 14.15
N GLY A 20 -20.35 12.56 14.84
CA GLY A 20 -21.40 11.68 15.37
C GLY A 20 -22.12 10.81 14.33
N ALA A 21 -21.69 10.83 13.07
CA ALA A 21 -22.23 10.00 12.00
C ALA A 21 -21.17 9.01 11.48
N THR A 22 -21.63 7.82 11.04
CA THR A 22 -20.80 6.85 10.32
C THR A 22 -20.83 7.17 8.83
N HIS A 23 -19.65 7.36 8.24
CA HIS A 23 -19.46 7.60 6.81
C HIS A 23 -18.85 6.36 6.18
N GLU A 24 -19.54 5.80 5.20
CA GLU A 24 -19.04 4.71 4.37
C GLU A 24 -18.30 5.29 3.16
N ILE A 25 -17.04 4.90 2.98
CA ILE A 25 -16.17 5.45 1.95
C ILE A 25 -15.63 4.30 1.10
N ASP A 26 -16.00 4.29 -0.18
CA ASP A 26 -15.45 3.37 -1.16
C ASP A 26 -13.94 3.56 -1.28
N THR A 27 -13.17 2.50 -1.03
CA THR A 27 -11.72 2.59 -0.84
C THR A 27 -11.01 1.48 -1.59
N LEU A 28 -9.98 1.85 -2.35
CA LEU A 28 -8.95 0.95 -2.83
C LEU A 28 -7.69 1.14 -1.99
N ALA A 29 -7.21 0.07 -1.36
CA ALA A 29 -5.96 0.06 -0.61
C ALA A 29 -4.91 -0.85 -1.29
N GLY A 30 -3.63 -0.60 -0.99
CA GLY A 30 -2.53 -1.38 -1.56
C GLY A 30 -1.32 -1.45 -0.64
N LEU A 31 -0.60 -2.57 -0.71
CA LEU A 31 0.63 -2.84 0.04
C LEU A 31 1.73 -3.27 -0.92
N ALA A 32 2.88 -2.61 -0.84
CA ALA A 32 4.10 -3.01 -1.53
C ALA A 32 5.24 -3.12 -0.53
N CYS A 33 5.81 -4.32 -0.37
CA CYS A 33 7.00 -4.52 0.45
C CYS A 33 8.01 -5.47 -0.20
N GLY A 34 9.26 -5.34 0.22
CA GLY A 34 10.38 -6.11 -0.32
C GLY A 34 10.89 -5.57 -1.66
N LEU A 35 11.48 -6.45 -2.47
CA LEU A 35 12.24 -6.06 -3.67
C LEU A 35 11.38 -5.30 -4.69
N ARG A 36 11.92 -4.22 -5.26
CA ARG A 36 11.32 -3.45 -6.36
C ARG A 36 10.92 -4.37 -7.52
N TRP A 37 11.90 -5.12 -8.00
CA TRP A 37 11.76 -6.06 -9.12
C TRP A 37 11.58 -7.51 -8.66
N PRO A 38 10.91 -8.36 -9.47
CA PRO A 38 11.00 -9.81 -9.30
C PRO A 38 12.47 -10.27 -9.35
N GLU A 39 12.76 -11.40 -8.74
CA GLU A 39 14.07 -12.03 -8.88
C GLU A 39 14.39 -12.27 -10.37
N GLN A 40 15.53 -11.77 -10.82
CA GLN A 40 16.03 -11.93 -12.19
C GLN A 40 17.46 -12.46 -12.15
N TRP A 41 17.79 -13.36 -13.07
CA TRP A 41 19.16 -13.87 -13.24
C TRP A 41 19.98 -12.88 -14.07
N GLY A 42 21.21 -12.60 -13.63
CA GLY A 42 22.16 -11.74 -14.37
C GLY A 42 22.04 -10.24 -14.14
N VAL A 43 21.20 -9.78 -13.19
CA VAL A 43 21.14 -8.37 -12.80
C VAL A 43 22.11 -8.05 -11.68
N SER A 44 22.66 -6.82 -11.69
CA SER A 44 23.58 -6.35 -10.65
C SER A 44 22.90 -6.26 -9.29
N THR A 45 23.67 -6.26 -8.21
CA THR A 45 23.15 -6.14 -6.83
C THR A 45 22.28 -4.88 -6.65
N ALA A 46 22.56 -3.82 -7.40
CA ALA A 46 21.80 -2.57 -7.43
C ALA A 46 20.38 -2.69 -8.05
N MET A 47 20.02 -3.84 -8.63
CA MET A 47 18.65 -4.14 -9.07
C MET A 47 17.84 -4.91 -8.02
N ARG A 48 18.44 -5.24 -6.85
CA ARG A 48 17.75 -5.81 -5.68
C ARG A 48 17.36 -4.76 -4.65
N GLU A 49 17.16 -3.52 -5.08
CA GLU A 49 16.72 -2.45 -4.19
C GLU A 49 15.31 -2.72 -3.64
N PRO A 50 15.04 -2.36 -2.37
CA PRO A 50 13.69 -2.31 -1.85
C PRO A 50 12.80 -1.39 -2.68
N ALA A 51 11.51 -1.70 -2.75
CA ALA A 51 10.54 -0.75 -3.30
C ALA A 51 10.48 0.52 -2.46
N ASP A 52 10.41 1.67 -3.12
CA ASP A 52 10.20 2.98 -2.51
C ASP A 52 8.85 3.59 -2.89
N PHE A 53 8.58 4.80 -2.41
CA PHE A 53 7.33 5.52 -2.68
C PHE A 53 7.09 5.77 -4.19
N PHE A 54 8.16 6.02 -4.95
CA PHE A 54 8.05 6.34 -6.36
C PHE A 54 7.73 5.11 -7.20
N ASP A 55 8.11 3.92 -6.75
CA ASP A 55 7.73 2.66 -7.41
C ASP A 55 6.22 2.40 -7.37
N VAL A 56 5.55 2.83 -6.29
CA VAL A 56 4.10 2.72 -6.14
C VAL A 56 3.39 3.80 -6.96
N LYS A 57 3.91 5.03 -6.94
CA LYS A 57 3.38 6.15 -7.73
C LYS A 57 3.55 5.94 -9.25
N GLY A 58 4.68 5.37 -9.64
CA GLY A 58 5.08 5.13 -11.03
C GLY A 58 4.56 3.83 -11.62
N ASP A 59 3.65 3.12 -10.93
CA ASP A 59 3.13 1.81 -11.33
C ASP A 59 2.85 1.73 -12.84
N PRO A 60 3.65 0.97 -13.61
CA PRO A 60 3.52 0.88 -15.07
C PRO A 60 2.26 0.12 -15.48
N ALA A 61 1.73 -0.77 -14.63
CA ALA A 61 0.43 -1.41 -14.87
C ALA A 61 -0.72 -0.41 -14.70
N GLY A 62 -0.49 0.69 -13.97
CA GLY A 62 -1.39 1.83 -13.83
C GLY A 62 -2.58 1.61 -12.91
N ALA A 63 -2.65 0.48 -12.20
CA ALA A 63 -3.76 0.17 -11.30
C ALA A 63 -3.74 1.13 -10.09
N VAL A 64 -2.57 1.31 -9.48
CA VAL A 64 -2.39 2.24 -8.34
C VAL A 64 -2.65 3.69 -8.76
N ARG A 65 -2.17 4.08 -9.95
CA ARG A 65 -2.38 5.42 -10.49
C ARG A 65 -3.86 5.72 -10.75
N ARG A 66 -4.60 4.76 -11.32
CA ARG A 66 -6.04 4.90 -11.60
C ARG A 66 -6.85 5.02 -10.31
N ALA A 67 -6.49 4.25 -9.29
CA ALA A 67 -7.11 4.32 -7.97
C ALA A 67 -6.90 5.68 -7.29
N PHE A 68 -5.68 6.20 -7.34
CA PHE A 68 -5.36 7.52 -6.79
C PHE A 68 -6.11 8.64 -7.51
N ALA A 69 -6.16 8.59 -8.85
CA ALA A 69 -6.89 9.57 -9.65
C ALA A 69 -8.41 9.55 -9.42
N ALA A 70 -8.98 8.39 -9.09
CA ALA A 70 -10.39 8.23 -8.74
C ALA A 70 -10.72 8.66 -7.30
N GLY A 71 -9.73 9.09 -6.51
CA GLY A 71 -9.91 9.43 -5.09
C GLY A 71 -10.14 8.22 -4.18
N LEU A 72 -9.98 7.01 -4.71
CA LEU A 72 -10.23 5.76 -3.99
C LEU A 72 -9.03 5.33 -3.15
N LEU A 73 -7.84 5.88 -3.38
CA LEU A 73 -6.59 5.48 -2.74
C LEU A 73 -5.88 6.68 -2.11
N ALA A 74 -5.54 6.57 -0.82
CA ALA A 74 -4.60 7.46 -0.15
C ALA A 74 -3.27 6.74 0.09
N LEU A 75 -2.17 7.33 -0.35
CA LEU A 75 -0.83 6.82 -0.07
C LEU A 75 -0.32 7.42 1.25
N ARG A 76 -0.09 6.55 2.24
CA ARG A 76 0.63 6.93 3.47
C ARG A 76 1.97 6.21 3.48
N ALA A 77 3.06 6.96 3.60
CA ALA A 77 4.34 6.35 3.95
C ALA A 77 4.19 5.72 5.33
N ALA A 78 4.46 4.43 5.44
CA ALA A 78 4.51 3.77 6.74
C ALA A 78 5.63 4.41 7.56
N ASP A 79 5.28 4.98 8.71
CA ASP A 79 6.27 5.38 9.70
C ASP A 79 6.79 4.10 10.36
N PRO A 80 8.09 3.77 10.23
CA PRO A 80 8.65 2.55 10.80
C PRO A 80 8.55 2.50 12.34
N SER A 81 8.17 3.60 12.99
CA SER A 81 7.95 3.66 14.45
C SER A 81 6.49 3.44 14.89
N MET A 82 5.53 3.31 13.97
CA MET A 82 4.11 3.19 14.32
C MET A 82 3.76 1.75 14.76
N PRO A 83 3.15 1.53 15.95
CA PRO A 83 2.72 0.20 16.36
C PRO A 83 1.58 -0.28 15.45
N ALA A 84 1.56 -1.60 15.15
CA ALA A 84 0.50 -2.22 14.37
C ALA A 84 -0.85 -1.88 15.01
N SER A 85 -1.67 -1.10 14.29
CA SER A 85 -2.96 -0.63 14.76
C SER A 85 -3.95 -1.79 14.91
N GLY A 86 -3.85 -2.48 16.04
CA GLY A 86 -4.81 -3.48 16.51
C GLY A 86 -5.45 -3.12 17.86
N ASP A 87 -4.92 -2.12 18.58
CA ASP A 87 -5.34 -1.82 19.97
C ASP A 87 -6.17 -0.54 20.14
N ALA A 88 -6.52 0.18 19.07
CA ALA A 88 -7.18 1.49 19.19
C ALA A 88 -8.72 1.48 19.08
N VAL A 89 -9.38 0.34 19.29
CA VAL A 89 -10.85 0.26 19.43
C VAL A 89 -11.20 -0.49 20.73
N ARG A 90 -10.93 0.15 21.86
CA ARG A 90 -11.58 -0.12 23.14
C ARG A 90 -11.49 1.15 23.97
N GLY A 91 -12.59 1.90 24.03
CA GLY A 91 -12.74 3.15 24.77
C GLY A 91 -13.99 3.87 24.33
#